data_AF-A0A9E1S463-F1
#
_entry.id   AF-A0A9E1S463-F1
#
_cell.length_a   1.000
_cell.length_b   1.000
_cell.length_c   1.000
_cell.angle_alpha   90.00
_cell.angle_beta   90.00
_cell.angle_gamma   90.00
#
_symmetry.space_group_name_H-M   'P 1'
#
loop_
_entity.id
_entity.type
_entity.pdbx_description
1 polymer ?
#
loop_
_entity_poly.entity_id
_entity_poly.type
_entity_poly.pdbx_seq_one_letter_code
_entity_poly.pdbx_strand_id
1 'polypeptide(L)'
;MVADYVGNGACANCHEPATADWTDSHHDLAMQEATPDTILGDFDNAQFHYHGVTTTFFRRGDDYFITTDNATGVLETFPVEYVFGVEPLQQYLLPLPGGRLQALSIAWDTRSAQEGGQRWYHLYEEEPVIAGNPLHWTGGYFNWNTSCAECHSTDVKKRYNAETDQFDTHYEQIDVGCEACHGPGSAHQQLAQQGALSLEQTGFEMSLSARGLWQWPEGASIARRTEALDDTVQIDTCGRCHARRSTLGDYHPGRPLLDTHRLALIDTPLYWPDGQIRDEVYVYGSFIQSKMHQAGVVCTN
;
A
#
# COMPACT_ATOMS: atom_id res chain seq x y z
N MET A 1 12.57 5.56 -26.51
CA MET A 1 12.55 4.28 -25.76
C MET A 1 11.56 4.48 -24.63
N VAL A 2 10.77 3.46 -24.28
CA VAL A 2 9.92 3.52 -23.08
C VAL A 2 10.87 3.45 -21.87
N ALA A 3 10.66 4.28 -20.84
CA ALA A 3 11.47 4.21 -19.63
C ALA A 3 11.10 2.97 -18.81
N ASP A 4 12.10 2.41 -18.12
CA ASP A 4 12.00 1.17 -17.34
C ASP A 4 12.26 1.48 -15.87
N TYR A 5 11.72 0.64 -14.98
CA TYR A 5 11.99 0.70 -13.56
C TYR A 5 13.39 0.12 -13.26
N VAL A 6 14.09 0.72 -12.30
CA VAL A 6 15.49 0.38 -11.97
C VAL A 6 15.71 0.05 -10.49
N GLY A 7 14.67 0.20 -9.66
CA GLY A 7 14.67 -0.09 -8.23
C GLY A 7 15.40 0.94 -7.37
N ASN A 8 15.10 0.94 -6.07
CA ASN A 8 15.64 1.92 -5.11
C ASN A 8 17.18 1.96 -5.03
N GLY A 9 17.84 0.81 -5.26
CA GLY A 9 19.31 0.73 -5.24
C GLY A 9 19.97 1.64 -6.28
N ALA A 10 19.30 1.91 -7.41
CA ALA A 10 19.79 2.84 -8.43
C ALA A 10 19.73 4.31 -7.96
N CYS A 11 18.78 4.64 -7.08
CA CYS A 11 18.58 5.99 -6.55
C CYS A 11 19.57 6.31 -5.41
N ALA A 12 19.86 5.32 -4.55
CA ALA A 12 20.59 5.49 -3.29
C ALA A 12 21.98 6.14 -3.44
N ASN A 13 22.68 5.85 -4.55
CA ASN A 13 24.04 6.37 -4.77
C ASN A 13 24.11 7.89 -5.02
N CYS A 14 23.01 8.50 -5.46
CA CYS A 14 22.94 9.94 -5.74
C CYS A 14 22.05 10.69 -4.75
N HIS A 15 21.12 9.99 -4.09
CA HIS A 15 20.07 10.55 -3.25
C HIS A 15 20.11 10.05 -1.81
N GLU A 16 21.31 9.95 -1.23
CA GLU A 16 21.52 9.40 0.13
C GLU A 16 20.57 9.97 1.19
N PRO A 17 20.31 11.29 1.28
CA PRO A 17 19.40 11.81 2.30
C PRO A 17 17.96 11.35 2.12
N ALA A 18 17.46 11.34 0.87
CA ALA A 18 16.09 10.92 0.58
C ALA A 18 15.91 9.41 0.78
N THR A 19 16.93 8.61 0.45
CA THR A 19 16.94 7.19 0.75
C THR A 19 16.93 6.96 2.26
N ALA A 20 17.72 7.68 3.03
CA ALA A 20 17.73 7.57 4.49
C ALA A 20 16.38 7.96 5.12
N ASP A 21 15.69 8.97 4.58
CA ASP A 21 14.35 9.37 5.06
C ASP A 21 13.26 8.36 4.66
N TRP A 22 13.43 7.66 3.53
CA TRP A 22 12.49 6.64 3.05
C TRP A 22 12.68 5.29 3.76
N THR A 23 13.92 4.89 4.05
CA THR A 23 14.23 3.65 4.75
C THR A 23 13.57 3.62 6.13
N ASP A 24 12.97 2.48 6.47
CA ASP A 24 12.17 2.26 7.68
C ASP A 24 10.90 3.14 7.79
N SER A 25 10.53 3.85 6.72
CA SER A 25 9.22 4.51 6.66
C SER A 25 8.10 3.47 6.47
N HIS A 26 6.85 3.82 6.77
CA HIS A 26 5.73 2.91 6.53
C HIS A 26 5.50 2.57 5.04
N HIS A 27 6.09 3.32 4.11
CA HIS A 27 6.09 2.97 2.69
C HIS A 27 7.07 1.84 2.38
N ASP A 28 8.28 1.89 2.96
CA ASP A 28 9.30 0.83 2.89
C ASP A 28 8.80 -0.44 3.60
N LEU A 29 8.22 -0.26 4.79
CA LEU A 29 7.72 -1.35 5.62
C LEU A 29 6.31 -1.85 5.23
N ALA A 30 5.77 -1.41 4.10
CA ALA A 30 4.41 -1.74 3.67
C ALA A 30 4.22 -3.24 3.42
N MET A 31 5.25 -3.92 2.93
CA MET A 31 5.31 -5.36 2.72
C MET A 31 6.77 -5.82 2.74
N GLN A 32 7.07 -6.92 3.43
CA GLN A 32 8.43 -7.43 3.58
C GLN A 32 8.45 -8.96 3.46
N GLU A 33 9.57 -9.54 3.06
CA GLU A 33 9.77 -11.00 3.15
C GLU A 33 9.65 -11.46 4.61
N ALA A 34 9.06 -12.62 4.84
CA ALA A 34 8.94 -13.21 6.17
C ALA A 34 10.29 -13.79 6.62
N THR A 35 10.98 -13.08 7.51
CA THR A 35 12.29 -13.46 8.05
C THR A 35 12.34 -13.26 9.56
N PRO A 36 13.36 -13.77 10.26
CA PRO A 36 13.56 -13.49 11.69
C PRO A 36 13.64 -12.01 12.06
N ASP A 37 14.02 -11.13 11.12
CA ASP A 37 14.16 -9.71 11.39
C ASP A 37 12.86 -8.93 11.15
N THR A 38 11.93 -9.46 10.34
CA THR A 38 10.70 -8.77 9.92
C THR A 38 9.43 -9.26 10.64
N ILE A 39 9.42 -10.50 11.14
CA ILE A 39 8.31 -11.07 11.90
C ILE A 39 8.30 -10.48 13.32
N LEU A 40 7.26 -9.70 13.64
CA LEU A 40 7.04 -9.18 14.99
C LEU A 40 6.10 -10.04 15.83
N GLY A 41 5.35 -10.95 15.19
CA GLY A 41 4.37 -11.82 15.84
C GLY A 41 4.98 -12.99 16.60
N ASP A 42 4.24 -13.49 17.58
CA ASP A 42 4.64 -14.68 18.34
C ASP A 42 4.42 -15.98 17.54
N PHE A 43 5.51 -16.52 16.98
CA PHE A 43 5.57 -17.82 16.30
C PHE A 43 6.28 -18.90 17.15
N ASP A 44 6.27 -18.79 18.48
CA ASP A 44 6.78 -19.84 19.38
C ASP A 44 5.70 -20.87 19.75
N ASN A 45 5.06 -21.45 18.73
CA ASN A 45 3.92 -22.37 18.86
C ASN A 45 2.69 -21.71 19.51
N ALA A 46 2.49 -20.41 19.29
CA ALA A 46 1.32 -19.68 19.76
C ALA A 46 0.04 -20.27 19.17
N GLN A 47 -1.03 -20.26 19.97
CA GLN A 47 -2.36 -20.74 19.55
C GLN A 47 -3.39 -19.63 19.69
N PHE A 48 -4.22 -19.49 18.66
CA PHE A 48 -5.35 -18.58 18.63
C PHE A 48 -6.64 -19.36 18.37
N HIS A 49 -7.68 -19.08 19.14
CA HIS A 49 -8.94 -19.80 19.08
C HIS A 49 -10.05 -18.86 18.62
N TYR A 50 -10.75 -19.22 17.54
CA TYR A 50 -11.77 -18.39 16.94
C TYR A 50 -12.88 -19.25 16.35
N HIS A 51 -14.11 -19.09 16.87
CA HIS A 51 -15.32 -19.81 16.44
C HIS A 51 -15.15 -21.32 16.16
N GLY A 52 -14.37 -22.02 16.99
CA GLY A 52 -14.15 -23.47 16.90
C GLY A 52 -12.96 -23.89 16.02
N VAL A 53 -12.25 -22.93 15.41
CA VAL A 53 -10.97 -23.15 14.74
C VAL A 53 -9.83 -22.80 15.70
N THR A 54 -8.83 -23.69 15.78
CA THR A 54 -7.57 -23.41 16.48
C THR A 54 -6.50 -23.17 15.43
N THR A 55 -6.03 -21.93 15.33
CA THR A 55 -4.90 -21.53 14.50
C THR A 55 -3.61 -21.64 15.32
N THR A 56 -2.56 -22.22 14.74
CA THR A 56 -1.23 -22.34 15.39
C THR A 56 -0.17 -21.64 14.55
N PHE A 57 0.62 -20.78 15.19
CA PHE A 57 1.72 -20.02 14.58
C PHE A 57 3.04 -20.60 15.06
N PHE A 58 3.88 -21.06 14.14
CA PHE A 58 5.16 -21.68 14.50
C PHE A 58 6.23 -21.48 13.43
N ARG A 59 7.49 -21.61 13.81
CA ARG A 59 8.63 -21.60 12.89
C ARG A 59 9.33 -22.95 12.80
N ARG A 60 10.02 -23.22 11.69
CA ARG A 60 10.94 -24.35 11.50
C ARG A 60 12.26 -23.82 10.96
N GLY A 61 13.26 -23.67 11.82
CA GLY A 61 14.46 -22.91 11.45
C GLY A 61 14.12 -21.45 11.28
N ASP A 62 14.48 -20.87 10.14
CA ASP A 62 14.22 -19.47 9.79
C ASP A 62 12.89 -19.27 9.03
N ASP A 63 12.20 -20.37 8.68
CA ASP A 63 10.94 -20.36 7.95
C ASP A 63 9.73 -20.32 8.91
N TYR A 64 8.70 -19.56 8.55
CA TYR A 64 7.49 -19.35 9.34
C TYR A 64 6.27 -20.05 8.73
N PHE A 65 5.41 -20.61 9.59
CA PHE A 65 4.25 -21.40 9.18
C PHE A 65 3.04 -21.11 10.05
N ILE A 66 1.86 -21.27 9.46
CA ILE A 66 0.57 -21.14 10.13
C ILE A 66 -0.28 -22.36 9.82
N THR A 67 -0.75 -23.07 10.84
CA THR A 67 -1.80 -24.09 10.69
C THR A 67 -3.15 -23.46 10.97
N THR A 68 -4.04 -23.39 9.97
CA THR A 68 -5.40 -22.83 10.10
C THR A 68 -6.37 -23.52 9.13
N ASP A 69 -7.66 -23.24 9.22
CA ASP A 69 -8.65 -23.79 8.29
C ASP A 69 -8.46 -23.25 6.86
N ASN A 70 -8.51 -24.16 5.90
CA ASN A 70 -8.46 -23.85 4.48
C ASN A 70 -9.86 -23.53 3.93
N ALA A 71 -9.98 -23.35 2.61
CA ALA A 71 -11.24 -23.00 1.96
C ALA A 71 -12.39 -24.01 2.18
N THR A 72 -12.08 -25.24 2.61
CA THR A 72 -13.07 -26.29 2.90
C THR A 72 -13.31 -26.48 4.42
N GLY A 73 -12.68 -25.68 5.26
CA GLY A 73 -12.80 -25.75 6.72
C GLY A 73 -11.89 -26.79 7.38
N VAL A 74 -10.95 -27.37 6.62
CA VAL A 74 -10.00 -28.37 7.13
C VAL A 74 -8.71 -27.67 7.53
N LEU A 75 -8.15 -28.03 8.69
CA LEU A 75 -6.85 -27.50 9.12
C LEU A 75 -5.74 -27.96 8.18
N GLU A 76 -5.01 -26.98 7.66
CA GLU A 76 -3.87 -27.16 6.76
C GLU A 76 -2.73 -26.24 7.20
N THR A 77 -1.49 -26.61 6.88
CA THR A 77 -0.31 -25.81 7.21
C THR A 77 0.16 -25.05 5.98
N PHE A 78 0.24 -23.73 6.11
CA PHE A 78 0.68 -22.82 5.07
C PHE A 78 2.03 -22.20 5.45
N PRO A 79 2.98 -22.06 4.52
CA PRO A 79 4.13 -21.20 4.75
C PRO A 79 3.68 -19.73 4.78
N VAL A 80 4.40 -18.92 5.55
CA VAL A 80 4.26 -17.45 5.51
C VAL A 80 5.30 -16.93 4.54
N GLU A 81 4.88 -16.36 3.42
CA GLU A 81 5.82 -15.80 2.44
C GLU A 81 6.18 -14.35 2.80
N TYR A 82 5.20 -13.58 3.27
CA TYR A 82 5.38 -12.15 3.52
C TYR A 82 4.69 -11.66 4.78
N VAL A 83 5.26 -10.59 5.31
CA VAL A 83 4.70 -9.72 6.33
C VAL A 83 4.06 -8.52 5.65
N PHE A 84 2.88 -8.12 6.10
CA PHE A 84 2.11 -7.05 5.50
C PHE A 84 1.73 -6.00 6.55
N GLY A 85 2.31 -4.80 6.41
CA GLY A 85 2.25 -3.73 7.40
C GLY A 85 3.29 -3.84 8.53
N VAL A 86 3.34 -2.82 9.39
CA VAL A 86 4.25 -2.73 10.54
C VAL A 86 3.59 -2.16 11.80
N GLU A 87 2.84 -1.07 11.69
CA GLU A 87 2.11 -0.44 12.80
C GLU A 87 0.75 0.06 12.30
N PRO A 88 -0.36 -0.15 13.04
CA PRO A 88 -0.46 -0.77 14.37
C PRO A 88 -0.54 -2.31 14.37
N LEU A 89 -0.37 -2.95 13.21
CA LEU A 89 -0.52 -4.39 13.07
C LEU A 89 0.37 -4.96 11.98
N GLN A 90 0.63 -6.27 12.07
CA GLN A 90 1.12 -7.11 10.98
C GLN A 90 0.05 -8.13 10.58
N GLN A 91 -0.27 -8.19 9.30
CA GLN A 91 -0.90 -9.35 8.69
C GLN A 91 0.16 -10.23 8.01
N TYR A 92 -0.21 -11.46 7.71
CA TYR A 92 0.66 -12.45 7.09
C TYR A 92 0.06 -12.92 5.78
N LEU A 93 0.89 -12.98 4.74
CA LEU A 93 0.46 -13.39 3.41
C LEU A 93 0.81 -14.86 3.17
N LEU A 94 -0.23 -15.65 2.87
CA LEU A 94 -0.15 -17.09 2.70
C LEU A 94 -0.43 -17.45 1.24
N PRO A 95 0.42 -18.26 0.60
CA PRO A 95 0.22 -18.67 -0.78
C PRO A 95 -0.89 -19.72 -0.88
N LEU A 96 -1.73 -19.59 -1.90
CA LEU A 96 -2.71 -20.58 -2.33
C LEU A 96 -2.48 -20.96 -3.79
N PRO A 97 -3.02 -22.11 -4.25
CA PRO A 97 -2.92 -22.52 -5.65
C PRO A 97 -3.39 -21.45 -6.64
N GLY A 98 -2.81 -21.48 -7.84
CA GLY A 98 -3.14 -20.54 -8.92
C GLY A 98 -2.48 -19.16 -8.78
N GLY A 99 -1.36 -19.08 -8.06
CA GLY A 99 -0.57 -17.84 -7.89
C GLY A 99 -1.22 -16.81 -6.97
N ARG A 100 -2.19 -17.25 -6.15
CA ARG A 100 -2.90 -16.38 -5.21
C ARG A 100 -2.06 -16.19 -3.96
N LEU A 101 -1.96 -14.96 -3.52
CA LEU A 101 -1.44 -14.62 -2.21
C LEU A 101 -2.59 -14.05 -1.38
N GLN A 102 -2.81 -14.63 -0.19
CA GLN A 102 -3.96 -14.29 0.66
C GLN A 102 -3.51 -13.65 1.96
N ALA A 103 -4.10 -12.51 2.31
CA ALA A 103 -3.90 -11.91 3.63
C ALA A 103 -4.72 -12.68 4.68
N LEU A 104 -4.03 -13.23 5.68
CA LEU A 104 -4.70 -13.89 6.81
C LEU A 104 -5.55 -12.88 7.59
N SER A 105 -6.76 -13.27 7.98
CA SER A 105 -7.69 -12.45 8.77
C SER A 105 -7.37 -12.40 10.27
N ILE A 106 -6.31 -13.08 10.69
CA ILE A 106 -5.72 -12.99 12.02
C ILE A 106 -4.45 -12.16 11.89
N ALA A 107 -4.40 -11.07 12.64
CA ALA A 107 -3.28 -10.13 12.65
C ALA A 107 -2.58 -10.15 14.01
N TRP A 108 -1.30 -9.75 14.00
CA TRP A 108 -0.56 -9.43 15.20
C TRP A 108 -0.68 -7.94 15.48
N ASP A 109 -1.08 -7.59 16.70
CA ASP A 109 -1.11 -6.20 17.18
C ASP A 109 0.30 -5.78 17.60
N THR A 110 0.95 -4.91 16.82
CA THR A 110 2.35 -4.52 17.05
C THR A 110 2.51 -3.40 18.07
N ARG A 111 1.40 -2.80 18.53
CA ARG A 111 1.42 -1.78 19.58
C ARG A 111 2.00 -2.34 20.87
N SER A 112 2.40 -1.45 21.76
CA SER A 112 2.96 -1.86 23.05
C SER A 112 1.95 -2.64 23.89
N ALA A 113 2.42 -3.51 24.78
CA ALA A 113 1.55 -4.22 25.72
C ALA A 113 0.77 -3.25 26.63
N GLN A 114 1.33 -2.06 26.91
CA GLN A 114 0.66 -1.00 27.67
C GLN A 114 -0.56 -0.43 26.93
N GLU A 115 -0.56 -0.45 25.60
CA GLU A 115 -1.67 -0.03 24.74
C GLU A 115 -2.63 -1.18 24.41
N GLY A 116 -2.40 -2.37 24.96
CA GLY A 116 -3.19 -3.58 24.73
C GLY A 116 -2.77 -4.38 23.49
N GLY A 117 -1.60 -4.08 22.92
CA GLY A 117 -1.00 -4.83 21.81
C GLY A 117 -0.18 -6.05 22.25
N GLN A 118 0.73 -6.48 21.39
CA GLN A 118 1.51 -7.72 21.52
C GLN A 118 0.62 -8.96 21.65
N ARG A 119 -0.40 -9.06 20.79
CA ARG A 119 -1.37 -10.16 20.80
C ARG A 119 -1.89 -10.48 19.40
N TRP A 120 -2.29 -11.73 19.23
CA TRP A 120 -3.09 -12.18 18.10
C TRP A 120 -4.55 -11.74 18.24
N TYR A 121 -5.15 -11.29 17.15
CA TYR A 121 -6.58 -10.97 17.10
C TYR A 121 -7.14 -11.21 15.69
N HIS A 122 -8.45 -11.48 15.62
CA HIS A 122 -9.15 -11.63 14.34
C HIS A 122 -9.71 -10.27 13.92
N LEU A 123 -9.61 -9.91 12.63
CA LEU A 123 -10.13 -8.64 12.11
C LEU A 123 -11.64 -8.48 12.29
N TYR A 124 -12.35 -9.60 12.41
CA TYR A 124 -13.78 -9.67 12.74
C TYR A 124 -13.96 -10.43 14.05
N GLU A 125 -13.81 -9.76 15.20
CA GLU A 125 -13.77 -10.43 16.51
C GLU A 125 -15.10 -11.09 16.91
N GLU A 126 -16.24 -10.53 16.50
CA GLU A 126 -17.57 -10.98 16.95
C GLU A 126 -18.32 -11.83 15.91
N GLU A 127 -17.97 -11.74 14.63
CA GLU A 127 -18.69 -12.40 13.55
C GLU A 127 -18.05 -13.76 13.23
N PRO A 128 -18.80 -14.83 12.93
CA PRO A 128 -18.23 -16.11 12.53
C PRO A 128 -17.78 -16.09 11.06
N VAL A 129 -16.59 -15.56 10.80
CA VAL A 129 -15.98 -15.51 9.47
C VAL A 129 -15.14 -16.77 9.24
N ILE A 130 -15.82 -17.88 8.99
CA ILE A 130 -15.24 -19.22 8.76
C ILE A 130 -15.29 -19.63 7.28
N ALA A 131 -14.64 -20.74 6.92
CA ALA A 131 -14.66 -21.29 5.56
C ALA A 131 -16.07 -21.28 4.91
N GLY A 132 -16.14 -20.79 3.66
CA GLY A 132 -17.38 -20.56 2.91
C GLY A 132 -17.97 -19.15 3.06
N ASN A 133 -17.55 -18.37 4.06
CA ASN A 133 -17.88 -16.95 4.16
C ASN A 133 -17.05 -16.14 3.13
N PRO A 134 -17.63 -15.17 2.38
CA PRO A 134 -16.86 -14.32 1.47
C PRO A 134 -15.71 -13.55 2.12
N LEU A 135 -15.83 -13.22 3.41
CA LEU A 135 -14.81 -12.51 4.21
C LEU A 135 -13.78 -13.47 4.84
N HIS A 136 -13.89 -14.77 4.62
CA HIS A 136 -12.84 -15.71 5.02
C HIS A 136 -11.53 -15.38 4.31
N TRP A 137 -10.39 -15.62 4.95
CA TRP A 137 -9.06 -15.28 4.40
C TRP A 137 -8.77 -15.94 3.05
N THR A 138 -9.39 -17.08 2.75
CA THR A 138 -9.27 -17.74 1.43
C THR A 138 -10.20 -17.14 0.36
N GLY A 139 -11.04 -16.17 0.72
CA GLY A 139 -12.00 -15.50 -0.16
C GLY A 139 -11.36 -14.44 -1.06
N GLY A 140 -12.16 -13.87 -1.96
CA GLY A 140 -11.69 -12.86 -2.91
C GLY A 140 -11.32 -11.51 -2.27
N TYR A 141 -11.96 -11.14 -1.16
CA TYR A 141 -11.68 -9.85 -0.49
C TYR A 141 -10.29 -9.79 0.14
N PHE A 142 -9.73 -10.94 0.52
CA PHE A 142 -8.40 -11.06 1.13
C PHE A 142 -7.30 -11.38 0.11
N ASN A 143 -7.64 -11.40 -1.18
CA ASN A 143 -6.67 -11.65 -2.25
C ASN A 143 -5.77 -10.44 -2.46
N TRP A 144 -4.52 -10.59 -2.06
CA TRP A 144 -3.52 -9.54 -2.19
C TRP A 144 -3.33 -9.09 -3.64
N ASN A 145 -3.32 -10.02 -4.60
CA ASN A 145 -3.07 -9.71 -6.02
C ASN A 145 -4.07 -8.68 -6.57
N THR A 146 -5.34 -8.76 -6.16
CA THR A 146 -6.41 -7.86 -6.63
C THR A 146 -6.69 -6.67 -5.73
N SER A 147 -6.51 -6.84 -4.41
CA SER A 147 -7.00 -5.88 -3.42
C SER A 147 -5.89 -5.01 -2.81
N CYS A 148 -4.64 -5.47 -2.85
CA CYS A 148 -3.57 -4.89 -2.04
C CYS A 148 -2.33 -4.50 -2.87
N ALA A 149 -1.93 -5.37 -3.80
CA ALA A 149 -0.63 -5.31 -4.46
C ALA A 149 -0.30 -3.94 -5.07
N GLU A 150 -1.23 -3.32 -5.79
CA GLU A 150 -0.97 -2.04 -6.45
C GLU A 150 -0.59 -0.91 -5.48
N CYS A 151 -1.13 -0.92 -4.27
CA CYS A 151 -0.88 0.14 -3.29
C CYS A 151 0.31 -0.15 -2.38
N HIS A 152 0.76 -1.41 -2.32
CA HIS A 152 1.78 -1.89 -1.37
C HIS A 152 3.04 -2.42 -2.06
N SER A 153 3.15 -2.31 -3.39
CA SER A 153 4.29 -2.77 -4.18
C SER A 153 4.52 -1.84 -5.37
N THR A 154 5.70 -1.90 -5.98
CA THR A 154 6.10 -1.02 -7.09
C THR A 154 6.06 -1.73 -8.44
N ASP A 155 5.53 -1.07 -9.47
CA ASP A 155 5.39 -1.60 -10.85
C ASP A 155 4.68 -2.96 -10.94
N VAL A 156 3.55 -3.09 -10.24
CA VAL A 156 2.78 -4.33 -10.19
C VAL A 156 2.13 -4.65 -11.54
N LYS A 157 2.42 -5.84 -12.06
CA LYS A 157 1.76 -6.47 -13.19
C LYS A 157 0.99 -7.69 -12.69
N LYS A 158 -0.32 -7.54 -12.49
CA LYS A 158 -1.21 -8.59 -11.93
C LYS A 158 -1.20 -9.88 -12.75
N ARG A 159 -1.20 -9.75 -14.09
CA ARG A 159 -1.15 -10.86 -15.07
C ARG A 159 -2.15 -11.97 -14.78
N TYR A 160 -3.39 -11.58 -14.51
CA TYR A 160 -4.49 -12.52 -14.28
C TYR A 160 -4.98 -13.12 -15.59
N ASN A 161 -5.09 -14.44 -15.65
CA ASN A 161 -5.68 -15.19 -16.76
C ASN A 161 -7.09 -15.65 -16.38
N ALA A 162 -8.11 -15.09 -17.05
CA ALA A 162 -9.51 -15.40 -16.78
C ALA A 162 -9.95 -16.79 -17.27
N GLU A 163 -9.25 -17.41 -18.24
CA GLU A 163 -9.57 -18.75 -18.73
C GLU A 163 -9.10 -19.83 -17.76
N THR A 164 -7.94 -19.62 -17.13
CA THR A 164 -7.34 -20.58 -16.20
C THR A 164 -7.58 -20.23 -14.73
N ASP A 165 -8.11 -19.05 -14.42
CA ASP A 165 -8.31 -18.51 -13.08
C ASP A 165 -7.00 -18.48 -12.26
N GLN A 166 -5.94 -17.94 -12.88
CA GLN A 166 -4.59 -17.90 -12.31
C GLN A 166 -3.98 -16.52 -12.36
N PHE A 167 -3.15 -16.22 -11.37
CA PHE A 167 -2.28 -15.06 -11.30
C PHE A 167 -0.83 -15.46 -11.60
N ASP A 168 -0.13 -14.58 -12.29
CA ASP A 168 1.33 -14.59 -12.47
C ASP A 168 1.85 -13.20 -12.08
N THR A 169 1.50 -12.74 -10.87
CA THR A 169 1.71 -11.36 -10.44
C THR A 169 3.20 -11.08 -10.25
N HIS A 170 3.71 -10.08 -10.97
CA HIS A 170 5.10 -9.61 -10.88
C HIS A 170 5.11 -8.16 -10.37
N TYR A 171 6.20 -7.76 -9.75
CA TYR A 171 6.46 -6.38 -9.31
C TYR A 171 7.96 -6.12 -9.41
N GLU A 172 8.36 -4.85 -9.53
CA GLU A 172 9.78 -4.48 -9.47
C GLU A 172 10.28 -4.48 -8.03
N GLN A 173 9.47 -3.95 -7.11
CA GLN A 173 9.78 -3.92 -5.68
C GLN A 173 8.61 -4.41 -4.86
N ILE A 174 8.95 -5.10 -3.78
CA ILE A 174 7.98 -5.71 -2.86
C ILE A 174 7.11 -4.66 -2.17
N ASP A 175 7.66 -3.48 -1.91
CA ASP A 175 7.07 -2.36 -1.15
C ASP A 175 6.81 -1.10 -2.01
N VAL A 176 6.44 0.00 -1.36
CA VAL A 176 6.26 1.32 -1.98
C VAL A 176 7.61 2.04 -2.09
N GLY A 177 8.35 1.72 -3.14
CA GLY A 177 9.66 2.29 -3.47
C GLY A 177 9.60 3.68 -4.11
N CYS A 178 10.78 4.23 -4.42
CA CYS A 178 10.94 5.55 -5.02
C CYS A 178 10.11 5.70 -6.30
N GLU A 179 10.17 4.69 -7.17
CA GLU A 179 9.54 4.73 -8.48
C GLU A 179 8.02 4.51 -8.43
N ALA A 180 7.45 4.09 -7.29
CA ALA A 180 6.01 4.06 -7.09
C ALA A 180 5.38 5.45 -7.17
N CYS A 181 6.14 6.47 -6.74
CA CYS A 181 5.75 7.88 -6.77
C CYS A 181 6.39 8.65 -7.94
N HIS A 182 7.67 8.38 -8.25
CA HIS A 182 8.42 9.14 -9.25
C HIS A 182 8.27 8.59 -10.69
N GLY A 183 7.74 7.38 -10.84
CA GLY A 183 7.70 6.67 -12.12
C GLY A 183 9.05 6.03 -12.51
N PRO A 184 9.12 5.39 -13.70
CA PRO A 184 10.30 4.67 -14.14
C PRO A 184 11.53 5.57 -14.31
N GLY A 185 12.65 5.19 -13.69
CA GLY A 185 13.85 6.00 -13.55
C GLY A 185 14.96 5.75 -14.57
N SER A 186 14.84 4.79 -15.50
CA SER A 186 15.94 4.45 -16.40
C SER A 186 16.42 5.61 -17.29
N ALA A 187 15.50 6.46 -17.76
CA ALA A 187 15.84 7.65 -18.53
C ALA A 187 16.50 8.74 -17.65
N HIS A 188 16.02 8.93 -16.43
CA HIS A 188 16.66 9.81 -15.43
C HIS A 188 18.11 9.39 -15.16
N GLN A 189 18.32 8.09 -14.88
CA GLN A 189 19.64 7.53 -14.61
C GLN A 189 20.62 7.75 -15.77
N GLN A 190 20.17 7.51 -17.01
CA GLN A 190 21.00 7.72 -18.20
C GLN A 190 21.42 9.20 -18.37
N LEU A 191 20.49 10.13 -18.17
CA LEU A 191 20.78 11.56 -18.24
C LEU A 191 21.71 12.01 -17.13
N ALA A 192 21.54 11.49 -15.91
CA ALA A 192 22.42 11.76 -14.78
C ALA A 192 23.86 11.33 -15.08
N GLN A 193 24.05 10.10 -15.59
CA GLN A 193 25.36 9.56 -15.97
C GLN A 193 26.05 10.37 -17.09
N GLN A 194 25.26 10.97 -17.98
CA GLN A 194 25.75 11.83 -19.07
C GLN A 194 25.99 13.28 -18.64
N GLY A 195 25.64 13.65 -17.40
CA GLY A 195 25.67 15.05 -16.95
C GLY A 195 24.71 15.95 -17.73
N ALA A 196 23.61 15.39 -18.24
CA ALA A 196 22.68 16.04 -19.16
C ALA A 196 21.34 16.43 -18.51
N LEU A 197 21.21 16.30 -17.18
CA LEU A 197 20.01 16.72 -16.46
C LEU A 197 19.83 18.23 -16.49
N SER A 198 18.59 18.68 -16.70
CA SER A 198 18.16 20.07 -16.51
C SER A 198 16.76 20.12 -15.88
N LEU A 199 16.28 21.32 -15.55
CA LEU A 199 14.91 21.49 -15.03
C LEU A 199 13.85 21.08 -16.08
N GLU A 200 14.16 21.27 -17.35
CA GLU A 200 13.31 20.90 -18.49
C GLU A 200 13.50 19.43 -18.91
N GLN A 201 14.60 18.80 -18.47
CA GLN A 201 14.98 17.45 -18.88
C GLN A 201 15.45 16.63 -17.67
N THR A 202 14.50 16.27 -16.81
CA THR A 202 14.75 15.44 -15.63
C THR A 202 14.83 13.95 -15.96
N GLY A 203 14.24 13.51 -17.08
CA GLY A 203 14.14 12.10 -17.44
C GLY A 203 12.97 11.35 -16.81
N PHE A 204 12.14 12.02 -16.00
CA PHE A 204 10.86 11.50 -15.52
C PHE A 204 9.72 12.05 -16.37
N GLU A 205 8.64 11.27 -16.49
CA GLU A 205 7.42 11.68 -17.21
C GLU A 205 6.55 12.67 -16.42
N MET A 206 6.83 12.83 -15.12
CA MET A 206 6.04 13.61 -14.18
C MET A 206 6.91 14.32 -13.14
N SER A 207 6.35 15.35 -12.50
CA SER A 207 6.96 16.06 -11.37
C SER A 207 6.04 16.05 -10.17
N LEU A 208 6.63 15.89 -8.98
CA LEU A 208 5.95 15.99 -7.69
C LEU A 208 6.20 17.36 -7.03
N SER A 209 6.70 18.36 -7.75
CA SER A 209 7.11 19.67 -7.20
C SER A 209 5.96 20.65 -6.94
N ALA A 210 4.76 20.18 -6.57
CA ALA A 210 3.55 20.99 -6.48
C ALA A 210 3.35 21.74 -5.14
N ARG A 211 4.21 21.53 -4.12
CA ARG A 211 4.07 22.12 -2.77
C ARG A 211 3.92 23.66 -2.79
N GLY A 212 4.68 24.28 -3.69
CA GLY A 212 4.75 25.73 -3.88
C GLY A 212 5.23 26.50 -2.64
N LEU A 213 5.29 27.83 -2.77
CA LEU A 213 5.65 28.73 -1.66
C LEU A 213 4.40 29.26 -0.95
N TRP A 214 4.48 29.40 0.37
CA TRP A 214 3.40 29.90 1.23
C TRP A 214 3.88 31.11 2.03
N GLN A 215 3.07 32.16 2.04
CA GLN A 215 3.37 33.39 2.79
C GLN A 215 2.21 33.78 3.69
N TRP A 216 2.50 34.55 4.73
CA TRP A 216 1.49 35.20 5.58
C TRP A 216 1.31 36.63 5.11
N PRO A 217 0.24 36.96 4.36
CA PRO A 217 -0.02 38.35 3.98
C PRO A 217 -0.21 39.23 5.21
N GLU A 218 0.14 40.51 5.10
CA GLU A 218 -0.03 41.47 6.20
C GLU A 218 -1.48 41.51 6.69
N GLY A 219 -1.67 41.34 8.00
CA GLY A 219 -2.99 41.31 8.64
C GLY A 219 -3.80 40.02 8.40
N ALA A 220 -3.25 39.01 7.72
CA ALA A 220 -3.94 37.74 7.50
C ALA A 220 -3.77 36.78 8.69
N SER A 221 -4.84 36.02 8.99
CA SER A 221 -4.83 34.97 10.01
C SER A 221 -4.49 33.58 9.48
N ILE A 222 -4.26 33.44 8.16
CA ILE A 222 -3.89 32.19 7.48
C ILE A 222 -2.87 32.47 6.37
N ALA A 223 -1.96 31.52 6.16
CA ALA A 223 -1.03 31.56 5.04
C ALA A 223 -1.77 31.40 3.70
N ARG A 224 -1.19 31.95 2.63
CA ARG A 224 -1.67 31.81 1.25
C ARG A 224 -0.53 31.37 0.35
N ARG A 225 -0.83 30.45 -0.56
CA ARG A 225 0.08 30.06 -1.63
C ARG A 225 0.39 31.28 -2.50
N THR A 226 1.65 31.48 -2.85
CA THR A 226 2.11 32.66 -3.62
C THR A 226 1.83 32.53 -5.11
N GLU A 227 1.71 31.30 -5.60
CA GLU A 227 1.45 30.96 -6.99
C GLU A 227 0.20 30.08 -7.11
N ALA A 228 -0.44 30.09 -8.27
CA ALA A 228 -1.58 29.22 -8.54
C ALA A 228 -1.10 27.76 -8.66
N LEU A 229 -1.92 26.81 -8.19
CA LEU A 229 -1.68 25.39 -8.46
C LEU A 229 -2.09 25.14 -9.91
N ASP A 230 -1.15 24.67 -10.72
CA ASP A 230 -1.25 24.55 -12.18
C ASP A 230 -1.45 23.11 -12.66
N ASP A 231 -1.20 22.12 -11.81
CA ASP A 231 -1.49 20.71 -12.08
C ASP A 231 -1.94 19.93 -10.82
N THR A 232 -2.43 18.71 -11.04
CA THR A 232 -2.87 17.78 -9.99
C THR A 232 -1.97 16.55 -9.86
N VAL A 233 -0.82 16.52 -10.54
CA VAL A 233 0.01 15.32 -10.71
C VAL A 233 0.40 14.74 -9.36
N GLN A 234 0.93 15.56 -8.44
CA GLN A 234 1.31 15.09 -7.11
C GLN A 234 0.14 14.48 -6.34
N ILE A 235 -1.02 15.15 -6.39
CA ILE A 235 -2.20 14.71 -5.66
C ILE A 235 -2.71 13.37 -6.22
N ASP A 236 -2.75 13.23 -7.54
CA ASP A 236 -3.19 12.02 -8.23
C ASP A 236 -2.24 10.84 -7.99
N THR A 237 -0.93 11.08 -7.92
CA THR A 237 0.06 10.07 -7.53
C THR A 237 -0.21 9.51 -6.14
N CYS A 238 -0.47 10.38 -5.15
CA CYS A 238 -0.85 9.93 -3.81
C CYS A 238 -2.23 9.23 -3.81
N GLY A 239 -3.17 9.75 -4.59
CA GLY A 239 -4.54 9.25 -4.69
C GLY A 239 -4.67 7.85 -5.29
N ARG A 240 -3.67 7.38 -6.02
CA ARG A 240 -3.59 5.98 -6.49
C ARG A 240 -3.75 5.00 -5.32
N CYS A 241 -3.14 5.32 -4.18
CA CYS A 241 -3.11 4.46 -3.00
C CYS A 241 -4.00 5.00 -1.87
N HIS A 242 -3.91 6.31 -1.58
CA HIS A 242 -4.68 6.96 -0.52
C HIS A 242 -6.09 7.33 -0.97
N ALA A 243 -6.80 6.41 -1.61
CA ALA A 243 -8.20 6.58 -1.97
C ALA A 243 -8.95 5.27 -1.86
N ARG A 244 -10.22 5.32 -1.47
CA ARG A 244 -11.12 4.18 -1.71
C ARG A 244 -11.57 4.23 -3.16
N ARG A 245 -11.17 3.24 -3.93
CA ARG A 245 -11.34 3.23 -5.39
C ARG A 245 -11.41 1.81 -5.95
N SER A 246 -11.71 1.71 -7.24
CA SER A 246 -11.58 0.48 -8.02
C SER A 246 -10.64 0.71 -9.22
N THR A 247 -9.80 -0.26 -9.55
CA THR A 247 -9.01 -0.30 -10.78
C THR A 247 -9.90 -0.54 -11.99
N LEU A 248 -9.76 0.27 -13.03
CA LEU A 248 -10.34 0.07 -14.36
C LEU A 248 -9.29 -0.38 -15.40
N GLY A 249 -8.01 -0.14 -15.12
CA GLY A 249 -6.87 -0.50 -15.96
C GLY A 249 -5.55 -0.27 -15.24
N ASP A 250 -4.44 -0.42 -15.96
CA ASP A 250 -3.09 -0.23 -15.42
C ASP A 250 -2.77 1.27 -15.30
N TYR A 251 -2.21 1.68 -14.16
CA TYR A 251 -1.85 3.07 -13.89
C TYR A 251 -0.70 3.55 -14.79
N HIS A 252 -0.77 4.82 -15.21
CA HIS A 252 0.27 5.47 -15.98
C HIS A 252 0.79 6.71 -15.23
N PRO A 253 2.07 6.74 -14.84
CA PRO A 253 2.69 7.90 -14.20
C PRO A 253 2.42 9.21 -14.97
N GLY A 254 2.09 10.28 -14.23
CA GLY A 254 1.80 11.61 -14.81
C GLY A 254 0.46 11.74 -15.55
N ARG A 255 -0.32 10.67 -15.67
CA ARG A 255 -1.67 10.73 -16.24
C ARG A 255 -2.71 10.97 -15.14
N PRO A 256 -3.86 11.59 -15.47
CA PRO A 256 -4.94 11.79 -14.52
C PRO A 256 -5.37 10.47 -13.87
N LEU A 257 -5.54 10.47 -12.54
CA LEU A 257 -5.90 9.26 -11.79
C LEU A 257 -7.21 8.61 -12.31
N LEU A 258 -8.16 9.44 -12.72
CA LEU A 258 -9.48 8.99 -13.18
C LEU A 258 -9.45 8.29 -14.55
N ASP A 259 -8.34 8.33 -15.28
CA ASP A 259 -8.18 7.55 -16.53
C ASP A 259 -8.20 6.03 -16.23
N THR A 260 -7.74 5.64 -15.04
CA THR A 260 -7.55 4.23 -14.66
C THR A 260 -8.25 3.83 -13.37
N HIS A 261 -8.73 4.79 -12.57
CA HIS A 261 -9.29 4.53 -11.24
C HIS A 261 -10.67 5.18 -11.09
N ARG A 262 -11.64 4.40 -10.61
CA ARG A 262 -12.95 4.91 -10.21
C ARG A 262 -12.95 5.15 -8.70
N LEU A 263 -12.94 6.41 -8.28
CA LEU A 263 -13.05 6.78 -6.88
C LEU A 263 -14.43 6.45 -6.31
N ALA A 264 -14.48 6.10 -5.02
CA ALA A 264 -15.71 6.09 -4.26
C ALA A 264 -16.27 7.51 -4.19
N LEU A 265 -17.58 7.63 -4.38
CA LEU A 265 -18.28 8.91 -4.22
C LEU A 265 -18.55 9.18 -2.73
N ILE A 266 -18.89 10.43 -2.42
CA ILE A 266 -19.47 10.76 -1.11
C ILE A 266 -20.83 10.07 -1.03
N ASP A 267 -20.87 8.92 -0.37
CA ASP A 267 -22.08 8.13 -0.17
C ASP A 267 -22.10 7.49 1.23
N THR A 268 -23.31 7.19 1.72
CA THR A 268 -23.51 6.43 2.96
C THR A 268 -23.20 4.95 2.68
N PRO A 269 -22.49 4.22 3.57
CA PRO A 269 -22.07 4.59 4.93
C PRO A 269 -20.67 5.21 5.05
N LEU A 270 -19.97 5.45 3.94
CA LEU A 270 -18.57 5.88 3.94
C LEU A 270 -18.36 7.31 4.49
N TYR A 271 -19.38 8.15 4.33
CA TYR A 271 -19.37 9.55 4.75
C TYR A 271 -20.57 9.88 5.64
N TRP A 272 -20.36 10.85 6.53
CA TRP A 272 -21.46 11.54 7.19
C TRP A 272 -22.20 12.46 6.19
N PRO A 273 -23.48 12.82 6.44
CA PRO A 273 -24.23 13.71 5.56
C PRO A 273 -23.60 15.10 5.34
N ASP A 274 -22.70 15.52 6.23
CA ASP A 274 -21.94 16.78 6.11
C ASP A 274 -20.60 16.62 5.36
N GLY A 275 -20.32 15.44 4.82
CA GLY A 275 -19.13 15.13 4.03
C GLY A 275 -17.90 14.73 4.84
N GLN A 276 -18.00 14.65 6.18
CA GLN A 276 -16.91 14.14 7.00
C GLN A 276 -16.70 12.63 6.77
N ILE A 277 -15.44 12.20 6.84
CA ILE A 277 -15.07 10.79 6.76
C ILE A 277 -15.74 10.03 7.90
N ARG A 278 -16.42 8.93 7.58
CA ARG A 278 -16.99 8.02 8.57
C ARG A 278 -16.27 6.68 8.58
N ASP A 279 -15.90 6.18 7.42
CA ASP A 279 -15.29 4.87 7.23
C ASP A 279 -14.03 4.97 6.35
N GLU A 280 -13.47 3.84 5.98
CA GLU A 280 -12.22 3.71 5.26
C GLU A 280 -12.32 4.27 3.83
N VAL A 281 -12.02 5.56 3.68
CA VAL A 281 -11.98 6.29 2.39
C VAL A 281 -10.58 6.81 2.02
N TYR A 282 -9.62 6.57 2.91
CA TYR A 282 -8.19 6.87 2.77
C TYR A 282 -7.85 8.33 2.41
N VAL A 283 -8.72 9.27 2.75
CA VAL A 283 -8.58 10.74 2.67
C VAL A 283 -8.65 11.43 1.30
N TYR A 284 -8.21 10.85 0.17
CA TYR A 284 -8.15 11.59 -1.11
C TYR A 284 -9.48 12.21 -1.53
N GLY A 285 -10.57 11.43 -1.53
CA GLY A 285 -11.90 11.90 -1.93
C GLY A 285 -12.38 13.09 -1.09
N SER A 286 -12.08 13.09 0.22
CA SER A 286 -12.41 14.19 1.12
C SER A 286 -11.49 15.38 0.91
N PHE A 287 -10.20 15.12 0.68
CA PHE A 287 -9.17 16.13 0.52
C PHE A 287 -9.44 17.01 -0.70
N ILE A 288 -9.72 16.42 -1.87
CA ILE A 288 -9.97 17.17 -3.11
C ILE A 288 -11.25 18.03 -3.05
N GLN A 289 -12.12 17.80 -2.08
CA GLN A 289 -13.34 18.61 -1.85
C GLN A 289 -13.15 19.66 -0.75
N SER A 290 -11.99 19.66 -0.09
CA SER A 290 -11.72 20.53 1.06
C SER A 290 -11.37 21.96 0.66
N LYS A 291 -11.56 22.89 1.60
CA LYS A 291 -11.07 24.28 1.47
C LYS A 291 -9.54 24.35 1.35
N MET A 292 -8.82 23.37 1.91
CA MET A 292 -7.36 23.31 1.82
C MET A 292 -6.92 23.03 0.38
N HIS A 293 -7.52 22.03 -0.26
CA HIS A 293 -7.25 21.75 -1.67
C HIS A 293 -7.63 22.92 -2.58
N GLN A 294 -8.79 23.55 -2.36
CA GLN A 294 -9.19 24.76 -3.09
C GLN A 294 -8.21 25.93 -2.91
N ALA A 295 -7.49 25.98 -1.79
CA ALA A 295 -6.45 26.97 -1.52
C ALA A 295 -5.08 26.59 -2.11
N GLY A 296 -4.96 25.45 -2.78
CA GLY A 296 -3.74 24.96 -3.42
C GLY A 296 -2.84 24.12 -2.50
N VAL A 297 -3.36 23.62 -1.37
CA VAL A 297 -2.63 22.62 -0.55
C VAL A 297 -2.55 21.31 -1.33
N VAL A 298 -1.40 20.67 -1.27
CA VAL A 298 -1.08 19.35 -1.83
C VAL A 298 -0.61 18.40 -0.73
N CYS A 299 -0.36 17.13 -1.06
CA CYS A 299 -0.08 16.08 -0.07
C CYS A 299 1.24 16.27 0.69
N THR A 300 2.24 16.94 0.09
CA THR A 300 3.55 17.17 0.73
C THR A 300 3.67 18.49 1.50
N ASN A 301 2.55 19.18 1.75
CA ASN A 301 2.53 20.47 2.44
C ASN A 301 2.92 20.41 3.91
#